data_AF-A0A2P6PTZ6-F1
#
_entry.id   AF-A0A2P6PTZ6-F1
#
_cell.length_a   1.000
_cell.length_b   1.000
_cell.length_c   1.000
_cell.angle_alpha   90.00
_cell.angle_beta   90.00
_cell.angle_gamma   90.00
#
_symmetry.space_group_name_H-M   'P 1'
#
loop_
_entity.id
_entity.type
_entity.pdbx_description
1 polymer ?
#
loop_
_entity_poly.entity_id
_entity_poly.type
_entity_poly.pdbx_seq_one_letter_code
_entity_poly.pdbx_strand_id
1 'polypeptide(L)'
;MQQIFISSFCLFSLIMTFFKVTVACTEFSCGYNGLAIHLPFRRGDDEHRIVLGKFLVKHIDYIRQEIQLSTPDCLLLTSLDNSYMDLPSSPFYADETVNLTLFRCPVQRVVDNARLVPCLGNYAAYAVESFTSPGDYPALESCTKMYDLSLLHGNDYTASSEPRLRWYKPNCSECKAMGNKCRLKNNGIQSEIECVHPRKPNPYYFSKKKIDEEDNDD
;
A
#
# COMPACT_ATOMS: atom_id res chain seq x y z
N MET A 1 -63.97 -1.98 -14.27
CA MET A 1 -62.84 -2.51 -13.47
C MET A 1 -61.53 -2.31 -14.22
N GLN A 2 -60.94 -1.10 -14.21
CA GLN A 2 -59.69 -0.86 -14.97
C GLN A 2 -58.89 0.39 -14.54
N GLN A 3 -58.91 0.76 -13.26
CA GLN A 3 -58.23 2.00 -12.79
C GLN A 3 -57.21 1.79 -11.65
N ILE A 4 -57.02 0.57 -11.14
CA ILE A 4 -56.19 0.34 -9.93
C ILE A 4 -54.79 -0.23 -10.27
N PHE A 5 -54.56 -0.78 -11.46
CA PHE A 5 -53.30 -1.46 -11.79
C PHE A 5 -52.12 -0.56 -12.17
N ILE A 6 -52.35 0.72 -12.50
CA ILE A 6 -51.28 1.64 -12.93
C ILE A 6 -50.48 2.19 -11.73
N SER A 7 -51.13 2.35 -10.57
CA SER A 7 -50.49 2.88 -9.35
C SER A 7 -49.45 1.92 -8.75
N SER A 8 -49.74 0.61 -8.79
CA SER A 8 -48.87 -0.42 -8.20
C SER A 8 -47.58 -0.63 -9.00
N PHE A 9 -47.61 -0.46 -10.32
CA PHE A 9 -46.41 -0.55 -11.16
C PHE A 9 -45.47 0.65 -10.97
N CYS A 10 -46.01 1.85 -10.74
CA CYS A 10 -45.20 3.02 -10.39
C CYS A 10 -44.51 2.88 -9.03
N LEU A 11 -45.19 2.28 -8.04
CA LEU A 11 -44.60 1.98 -6.72
C LEU A 11 -43.51 0.90 -6.79
N PHE A 12 -43.68 -0.13 -7.62
CA PHE A 12 -42.64 -1.15 -7.83
C PHE A 12 -41.41 -0.59 -8.56
N SER A 13 -41.60 0.30 -9.54
CA SER A 13 -40.49 0.99 -10.22
C SER A 13 -39.71 1.95 -9.31
N LEU A 14 -40.36 2.52 -8.28
CA LEU A 14 -39.70 3.36 -7.26
C LEU A 14 -38.89 2.55 -6.24
N ILE A 15 -39.16 1.25 -6.06
CA ILE A 15 -38.43 0.38 -5.14
C ILE A 15 -37.15 -0.17 -5.80
N MET A 16 -37.11 -0.28 -7.13
CA MET A 16 -35.94 -0.78 -7.88
C MET A 16 -34.81 0.27 -8.03
N THR A 17 -35.01 1.52 -7.61
CA THR A 17 -33.98 2.58 -7.71
C THR A 17 -33.12 2.75 -6.46
N PHE A 18 -33.29 1.93 -5.41
CA PHE A 18 -32.54 2.09 -4.15
C PHE A 18 -31.65 0.91 -3.73
N PHE A 19 -31.36 -0.03 -4.62
CA PHE A 19 -30.17 -0.86 -4.44
C PHE A 19 -29.02 -0.27 -5.25
N LYS A 20 -28.47 0.85 -4.75
CA LYS A 20 -27.02 1.01 -4.89
C LYS A 20 -26.42 -0.17 -4.15
N VAL A 21 -26.13 -1.24 -4.88
CA VAL A 21 -25.25 -2.30 -4.40
C VAL A 21 -23.92 -1.59 -4.14
N THR A 22 -23.74 -1.14 -2.91
CA THR A 22 -22.43 -0.84 -2.37
C THR A 22 -21.72 -2.18 -2.37
N VAL A 23 -20.96 -2.41 -3.45
CA VAL A 23 -20.06 -3.55 -3.56
C VAL A 23 -19.08 -3.41 -2.40
N ALA A 24 -19.31 -4.17 -1.33
CA ALA A 24 -18.33 -4.33 -0.28
C ALA A 24 -17.10 -4.90 -0.97
N CYS A 25 -15.98 -4.18 -0.88
CA CYS A 25 -14.71 -4.72 -1.31
C CYS A 25 -14.52 -6.08 -0.63
N THR A 26 -14.44 -7.12 -1.44
CA THR A 26 -14.04 -8.41 -0.92
C THR A 26 -12.59 -8.27 -0.46
N GLU A 27 -12.38 -8.66 0.79
CA GLU A 27 -11.11 -8.56 1.49
C GLU A 27 -10.04 -9.31 0.70
N PHE A 28 -9.17 -8.58 -0.02
CA PHE A 28 -7.90 -9.18 -0.43
C PHE A 28 -7.17 -9.50 0.87
N SER A 29 -6.85 -10.77 1.08
CA SER A 29 -6.10 -11.24 2.24
C SER A 29 -4.63 -10.78 2.14
N CYS A 30 -4.42 -9.47 2.22
CA CYS A 30 -3.17 -8.91 2.66
C CYS A 30 -3.06 -9.30 4.13
N GLY A 31 -2.12 -10.17 4.50
CA GLY A 31 -1.96 -10.57 5.90
C GLY A 31 -1.81 -9.33 6.79
N TYR A 32 -2.85 -8.97 7.53
CA TYR A 32 -2.97 -7.67 8.22
C TYR A 32 -1.99 -7.46 9.39
N ASN A 33 -1.05 -8.39 9.59
CA ASN A 33 -0.11 -8.39 10.72
C ASN A 33 1.38 -8.30 10.30
N GLY A 34 1.66 -7.86 9.07
CA GLY A 34 3.04 -7.67 8.56
C GLY A 34 3.63 -6.29 8.86
N LEU A 35 4.97 -6.22 8.89
CA LEU A 35 5.70 -4.95 8.82
C LEU A 35 5.32 -4.24 7.51
N ALA A 36 5.11 -2.93 7.56
CA ALA A 36 4.76 -2.15 6.38
C ALA A 36 5.62 -0.89 6.29
N ILE A 37 5.73 -0.34 5.08
CA ILE A 37 6.28 0.99 4.83
C ILE A 37 5.22 1.87 4.16
N HIS A 38 5.36 3.17 4.36
CA HIS A 38 4.49 4.18 3.79
C HIS A 38 5.27 5.05 2.82
N LEU A 39 4.77 5.17 1.58
CA LEU A 39 5.37 5.98 0.52
C LEU A 39 4.36 7.03 0.03
N PRO A 40 4.75 8.31 -0.03
CA PRO A 40 3.91 9.36 -0.58
C PRO A 40 3.97 9.36 -2.11
N PHE A 41 2.81 9.42 -2.76
CA PHE A 41 2.65 9.59 -4.21
C PHE A 41 1.90 10.88 -4.51
N ARG A 42 2.32 11.59 -5.56
CA ARG A 42 1.62 12.79 -6.05
C ARG A 42 0.54 12.38 -7.03
N ARG A 43 -0.64 13.02 -6.92
CA ARG A 43 -1.68 12.96 -7.95
C ARG A 43 -1.27 13.88 -9.10
N GLY A 44 -1.17 13.33 -10.33
CA GLY A 44 -0.70 14.07 -11.51
C GLY A 44 -1.47 15.34 -11.87
N ASP A 45 -2.76 15.42 -11.52
CA ASP A 45 -3.64 16.51 -11.97
C ASP A 45 -3.90 17.59 -10.90
N ASP A 46 -3.61 17.27 -9.63
CA ASP A 46 -3.81 18.16 -8.47
C ASP A 46 -2.56 18.14 -7.58
N GLU A 47 -1.72 19.18 -7.71
CA GLU A 47 -0.46 19.32 -6.96
C GLU A 47 -0.64 19.24 -5.42
N HIS A 48 -1.86 19.49 -4.93
CA HIS A 48 -2.18 19.55 -3.50
C HIS A 48 -2.70 18.23 -2.90
N ARG A 49 -2.90 17.17 -3.70
CA ARG A 49 -3.44 15.89 -3.18
C ARG A 49 -2.40 14.77 -3.26
N ILE A 50 -1.88 14.40 -2.09
CA ILE A 50 -0.94 13.30 -1.91
C ILE A 50 -1.72 12.03 -1.52
N VAL A 51 -1.35 10.91 -2.10
CA VAL A 51 -1.85 9.58 -1.75
C VAL A 51 -0.76 8.84 -0.99
N LEU A 52 -1.09 8.24 0.16
CA LEU A 52 -0.14 7.40 0.87
C LEU A 52 -0.35 5.95 0.46
N GLY A 53 0.69 5.34 -0.11
CA GLY A 53 0.71 3.90 -0.35
C GLY A 53 1.36 3.18 0.82
N LYS A 54 0.63 2.24 1.41
CA LYS A 54 1.13 1.30 2.40
C LYS A 54 1.51 0.01 1.69
N PHE A 55 2.78 -0.36 1.76
CA PHE A 55 3.32 -1.60 1.19
C PHE A 55 3.74 -2.54 2.32
N LEU A 56 3.32 -3.80 2.23
CA LEU A 56 3.80 -4.84 3.14
C LEU A 56 5.26 -5.16 2.82
N VAL A 57 6.09 -5.21 3.86
CA VAL A 57 7.50 -5.58 3.79
C VAL A 57 7.59 -7.09 3.91
N LYS A 58 8.22 -7.72 2.92
CA LYS A 58 8.56 -9.14 2.98
C LYS A 58 9.89 -9.35 3.69
N HIS A 59 10.90 -8.56 3.35
CA HIS A 59 12.25 -8.72 3.90
C HIS A 59 13.02 -7.39 3.86
N ILE A 60 13.92 -7.17 4.82
CA ILE A 60 14.84 -6.02 4.83
C ILE A 60 16.27 -6.55 4.94
N ASP A 61 17.08 -6.29 3.93
CA ASP A 61 18.51 -6.50 3.97
C ASP A 61 19.21 -5.18 4.32
N TYR A 62 19.52 -5.00 5.61
CA TYR A 62 20.23 -3.80 6.06
C TYR A 62 21.66 -3.70 5.52
N ILE A 63 22.32 -4.80 5.15
CA ILE A 63 23.70 -4.74 4.64
C ILE A 63 23.71 -4.29 3.19
N ARG A 64 22.80 -4.84 2.37
CA ARG A 64 22.61 -4.44 0.97
C ARG A 64 21.81 -3.15 0.81
N GLN A 65 21.25 -2.64 1.90
CA GLN A 65 20.38 -1.46 1.93
C GLN A 65 19.16 -1.60 1.03
N GLU A 66 18.49 -2.75 1.14
CA GLU A 66 17.37 -3.12 0.28
C GLU A 66 16.16 -3.59 1.11
N ILE A 67 14.96 -3.14 0.73
CA ILE A 67 13.67 -3.58 1.26
C ILE A 67 12.96 -4.32 0.13
N GLN A 68 12.68 -5.61 0.32
CA GLN A 68 11.75 -6.35 -0.52
C GLN A 68 10.34 -6.17 0.00
N LEU A 69 9.45 -5.79 -0.91
CA LEU A 69 8.04 -5.66 -0.63
C LEU A 69 7.33 -6.96 -0.99
N SER A 70 6.17 -7.18 -0.38
CA SER A 70 5.26 -8.25 -0.82
C SER A 70 4.76 -7.95 -2.24
N THR A 71 4.05 -8.90 -2.84
CA THR A 71 3.53 -8.75 -4.20
C THR A 71 2.79 -7.42 -4.39
N PRO A 72 2.83 -6.83 -5.61
CA PRO A 72 2.17 -5.55 -5.91
C PRO A 72 0.68 -5.50 -5.54
N ASP A 73 0.01 -6.66 -5.49
CA ASP A 73 -1.41 -6.79 -5.10
C ASP A 73 -1.67 -6.38 -3.65
N CYS A 74 -0.64 -6.34 -2.80
CA CYS A 74 -0.73 -5.91 -1.40
C CYS A 74 -0.52 -4.39 -1.21
N LEU A 75 -0.74 -3.58 -2.23
CA LEU A 75 -0.70 -2.13 -2.14
C LEU A 75 -2.01 -1.58 -1.58
N LEU A 76 -1.98 -0.96 -0.39
CA LEU A 76 -3.13 -0.26 0.16
C LEU A 76 -2.95 1.26 -0.04
N LEU A 77 -3.88 1.90 -0.73
CA LEU A 77 -3.84 3.35 -0.96
C LEU A 77 -4.87 4.07 -0.08
N THR A 78 -4.42 5.10 0.62
CA THR A 78 -5.30 5.97 1.40
C THR A 78 -5.17 7.40 0.90
N SER A 79 -6.31 8.02 0.57
CA SER A 79 -6.35 9.46 0.31
C SER A 79 -6.13 10.19 1.62
N LEU A 80 -5.10 11.04 1.68
CA LEU A 80 -4.95 11.99 2.77
C LEU A 80 -5.84 13.20 2.47
N ASP A 81 -6.78 13.48 3.36
CA ASP A 81 -7.68 14.63 3.27
C ASP A 81 -7.17 15.70 4.25
N ASN A 82 -6.06 16.35 3.89
CA ASN A 82 -5.60 17.55 4.58
C ASN A 82 -4.55 18.27 3.74
N SER A 83 -4.87 19.48 3.29
CA SER A 83 -4.04 20.32 2.41
C SER A 83 -2.83 20.97 3.11
N TYR A 84 -2.39 20.44 4.26
CA TYR A 84 -1.39 21.08 5.13
C TYR A 84 -0.42 20.13 5.84
N MET A 85 -0.41 18.82 5.54
CA MET A 85 0.70 17.98 5.98
C MET A 85 1.86 18.10 4.99
N ASP A 86 2.96 18.71 5.42
CA ASP A 86 4.24 18.60 4.73
C ASP A 86 4.71 17.15 4.83
N LEU A 87 4.31 16.31 3.88
CA LEU A 87 4.82 14.94 3.82
C LEU A 87 6.30 14.99 3.45
N PRO A 88 7.19 14.43 4.29
CA PRO A 88 8.60 14.38 3.96
C PRO A 88 8.81 13.51 2.72
N SER A 89 9.80 13.89 1.92
CA SER A 89 10.24 13.06 0.81
C SER A 89 10.68 11.69 1.34
N SER A 90 10.22 10.62 0.69
CA SER A 90 10.66 9.26 1.04
C SER A 90 12.18 9.16 0.88
N PRO A 91 12.92 8.61 1.87
CA PRO A 91 14.35 8.34 1.74
C PRO A 91 14.63 7.11 0.86
N PHE A 92 13.57 6.37 0.50
CA PHE A 92 13.64 5.19 -0.34
C PHE A 92 13.49 5.54 -1.81
N TYR A 93 14.25 4.85 -2.65
CA TYR A 93 14.14 4.91 -4.10
C TYR A 93 13.98 3.49 -4.66
N ALA A 94 13.35 3.35 -5.83
CA ALA A 94 13.41 2.13 -6.63
C ALA A 94 14.27 2.38 -7.86
N ASP A 95 14.89 1.32 -8.35
CA ASP A 95 15.65 1.37 -9.60
C ASP A 95 14.70 1.44 -10.81
N GLU A 96 13.53 0.80 -10.71
CA GLU A 96 12.52 0.75 -11.77
C GLU A 96 11.13 1.11 -11.23
N THR A 97 10.43 1.98 -11.96
CA THR A 97 9.05 2.37 -11.66
C THR A 97 8.19 2.22 -12.90
N VAL A 98 6.96 1.75 -12.74
CA VAL A 98 5.93 1.74 -13.78
C VAL A 98 4.93 2.83 -13.50
N ASN A 99 4.61 3.59 -14.55
CA ASN A 99 3.49 4.51 -14.53
C ASN A 99 2.20 3.70 -14.70
N LEU A 100 1.31 3.84 -13.72
CA LEU A 100 -0.02 3.27 -13.73
C LEU A 100 -1.07 4.38 -13.77
N THR A 101 -2.17 4.12 -14.46
CA THR A 101 -3.35 4.96 -14.42
C THR A 101 -4.43 4.27 -13.60
N LEU A 102 -4.96 5.00 -12.60
CA LEU A 102 -6.06 4.50 -11.79
C LEU A 102 -7.40 4.86 -12.41
N PHE A 103 -8.29 3.88 -12.44
CA PHE A 103 -9.67 3.98 -12.90
C PHE A 103 -10.63 3.66 -11.77
N ARG A 104 -11.66 4.49 -11.65
CA ARG A 104 -12.79 4.28 -10.75
C ARG A 104 -13.95 3.69 -11.53
N CYS A 105 -14.41 2.53 -11.09
CA CYS A 105 -15.57 1.86 -11.66
C CYS A 105 -16.74 1.83 -10.66
N PRO A 106 -17.98 2.04 -11.11
CA PRO A 106 -19.16 1.95 -10.24
C PRO A 106 -19.45 0.51 -9.78
N VAL A 107 -19.00 -0.48 -10.54
CA VAL A 107 -19.20 -1.92 -10.27
C VAL A 107 -17.88 -2.64 -10.50
N GLN A 108 -17.60 -3.67 -9.70
CA GLN A 108 -16.44 -4.54 -9.91
C GLN A 108 -16.58 -5.34 -11.21
N ARG A 109 -15.47 -5.53 -11.93
CA ARG A 109 -15.40 -6.18 -13.24
C ARG A 109 -14.16 -7.07 -13.27
N VAL A 110 -14.21 -8.09 -14.12
CA VAL A 110 -13.00 -8.81 -14.50
C VAL A 110 -12.31 -7.98 -15.57
N VAL A 111 -11.10 -7.53 -15.28
CA VAL A 111 -10.30 -6.74 -16.20
C VAL A 111 -8.95 -7.45 -16.30
N ASP A 112 -8.71 -8.11 -17.42
CA ASP A 112 -7.45 -8.80 -17.68
C ASP A 112 -6.30 -7.79 -17.65
N ASN A 113 -5.14 -8.18 -17.12
CA ASN A 113 -3.94 -7.34 -16.98
C ASN A 113 -4.12 -6.03 -16.18
N ALA A 114 -5.24 -5.85 -15.47
CA ALA A 114 -5.42 -4.76 -14.53
C ALA A 114 -5.27 -5.22 -13.09
N ARG A 115 -4.68 -4.36 -12.26
CA ARG A 115 -4.49 -4.61 -10.83
C ARG A 115 -5.65 -4.02 -10.06
N LEU A 116 -6.37 -4.84 -9.29
CA LEU A 116 -7.42 -4.35 -8.41
C LEU A 116 -6.77 -3.70 -7.18
N VAL A 117 -7.00 -2.41 -6.99
CA VAL A 117 -6.47 -1.65 -5.86
C VAL A 117 -7.48 -1.70 -4.72
N PRO A 118 -7.09 -2.16 -3.53
CA PRO A 118 -7.93 -2.15 -2.34
C PRO A 118 -8.49 -0.76 -2.03
N CYS A 119 -9.81 -0.65 -2.14
CA CYS A 119 -10.73 0.43 -1.74
C CYS A 119 -10.13 1.81 -1.48
N LEU A 120 -10.07 2.65 -2.51
CA LEU A 120 -9.92 4.11 -2.36
C LEU A 120 -11.26 4.79 -1.97
N GLY A 121 -12.05 4.17 -1.10
CA GLY A 121 -13.40 4.59 -0.72
C GLY A 121 -14.49 3.61 -1.19
N ASN A 122 -15.69 4.12 -1.50
CA ASN A 122 -16.88 3.30 -1.77
C ASN A 122 -17.01 2.82 -3.23
N TYR A 123 -15.91 2.49 -3.91
CA TYR A 123 -15.92 2.10 -5.34
C TYR A 123 -14.79 1.12 -5.65
N ALA A 124 -14.96 0.35 -6.74
CA ALA A 124 -13.90 -0.50 -7.27
C ALA A 124 -12.87 0.36 -8.00
N ALA A 125 -11.59 0.23 -7.63
CA ALA A 125 -10.48 0.97 -8.22
C ALA A 125 -9.51 0.01 -8.92
N TYR A 126 -9.18 0.26 -10.19
CA TYR A 126 -8.25 -0.55 -10.97
C TYR A 126 -7.04 0.29 -11.35
N ALA A 127 -5.85 -0.29 -11.27
CA ALA A 127 -4.63 0.31 -11.80
C ALA A 127 -4.17 -0.47 -13.03
N VAL A 128 -3.95 0.23 -14.14
CA VAL A 128 -3.42 -0.33 -15.39
C VAL A 128 -2.16 0.40 -15.81
N GLU A 129 -1.27 -0.22 -16.56
CA GLU A 129 -0.04 0.44 -17.02
C GLU A 129 -0.35 1.58 -18.00
N SER A 130 0.21 2.77 -17.79
CA SER A 130 -0.15 3.98 -18.54
C SER A 130 0.25 3.97 -20.02
N PHE A 131 1.11 3.04 -20.45
CA PHE A 131 1.58 2.95 -21.84
C PHE A 131 0.67 2.16 -22.77
N THR A 132 -0.36 1.50 -22.23
CA THR A 132 -1.36 0.78 -23.02
C THR A 132 -2.41 1.73 -23.59
N SER A 133 -2.87 1.46 -24.80
CA SER A 133 -3.90 2.27 -25.45
C SER A 133 -5.24 2.16 -24.70
N PRO A 134 -6.11 3.20 -24.75
CA PRO A 134 -7.45 3.11 -24.15
C PRO A 134 -8.29 1.92 -24.67
N GLY A 135 -7.99 1.42 -25.87
CA GLY A 135 -8.63 0.24 -26.46
C GLY A 135 -8.13 -1.10 -25.91
N ASP A 136 -7.04 -1.11 -25.14
CA ASP A 136 -6.46 -2.34 -24.58
C ASP A 136 -7.27 -2.84 -23.37
N TYR A 137 -8.08 -1.97 -22.76
CA TYR A 137 -8.96 -2.30 -21.63
C TYR A 137 -10.41 -1.89 -21.89
N PRO A 138 -11.13 -2.58 -22.80
CA PRO A 138 -12.53 -2.26 -23.12
C PRO A 138 -13.44 -2.32 -21.87
N ALA A 139 -13.10 -3.18 -20.90
CA ALA A 139 -13.81 -3.27 -19.64
C ALA A 139 -13.73 -2.00 -18.76
N LEU A 140 -12.80 -1.09 -19.04
CA LEU A 140 -12.60 0.18 -18.34
C LEU A 140 -13.18 1.39 -19.07
N GLU A 141 -13.74 1.25 -20.28
CA GLU A 141 -14.27 2.38 -21.07
C GLU A 141 -15.34 3.19 -20.33
N SER A 142 -16.19 2.52 -19.56
CA SER A 142 -17.24 3.18 -18.77
C SER A 142 -16.78 3.56 -17.35
N CYS A 143 -15.49 3.40 -17.04
CA CYS A 143 -14.90 3.79 -15.76
C CYS A 143 -14.29 5.18 -15.86
N THR A 144 -14.26 5.92 -14.76
CA THR A 144 -13.70 7.26 -14.71
C THR A 144 -12.19 7.18 -14.45
N LYS A 145 -11.35 7.69 -15.37
CA LYS A 145 -9.92 7.91 -15.08
C LYS A 145 -9.81 8.82 -13.86
N MET A 146 -9.01 8.42 -12.89
CA MET A 146 -8.81 9.15 -11.64
C MET A 146 -7.52 9.97 -11.66
N TYR A 147 -6.38 9.29 -11.71
CA TYR A 147 -5.06 9.90 -11.67
C TYR A 147 -3.99 8.89 -12.06
N ASP A 148 -2.84 9.41 -12.48
CA ASP A 148 -1.65 8.62 -12.76
C ASP A 148 -0.79 8.49 -11.48
N LEU A 149 -0.18 7.33 -11.30
CA LEU A 149 0.72 6.97 -10.21
C LEU A 149 1.99 6.37 -10.80
N SER A 150 3.14 6.56 -10.16
CA SER A 150 4.35 5.80 -10.46
C SER A 150 4.56 4.76 -9.38
N LEU A 151 4.26 3.49 -9.65
CA LEU A 151 4.50 2.39 -8.70
C LEU A 151 5.86 1.73 -8.96
N LEU A 152 6.37 1.04 -7.95
CA LEU A 152 7.62 0.30 -8.02
C LEU A 152 7.42 -0.93 -8.92
N HIS A 153 8.30 -1.15 -9.90
CA HIS A 153 8.33 -2.39 -10.66
C HIS A 153 9.19 -3.43 -9.92
N GLY A 154 8.90 -4.71 -10.12
CA GLY A 154 9.86 -5.76 -9.84
C GLY A 154 10.93 -5.77 -10.93
N ASN A 155 12.19 -5.93 -10.57
CA ASN A 155 13.35 -5.82 -11.47
C ASN A 155 13.45 -6.96 -12.52
N ASP A 156 12.37 -7.64 -12.88
CA ASP A 156 12.44 -8.74 -13.86
C ASP A 156 11.15 -8.85 -14.67
N TYR A 157 11.29 -8.96 -15.99
CA TYR A 157 10.22 -9.13 -16.99
C TYR A 157 9.40 -10.42 -16.82
N THR A 158 9.70 -11.22 -15.79
CA THR A 158 8.83 -12.29 -15.33
C THR A 158 7.96 -11.74 -14.21
N ALA A 159 6.66 -12.00 -14.27
CA ALA A 159 5.63 -11.55 -13.32
C ALA A 159 5.84 -12.01 -11.85
N SER A 160 7.03 -12.48 -11.48
CA SER A 160 7.40 -13.08 -10.20
C SER A 160 8.43 -12.29 -9.39
N SER A 161 8.98 -11.20 -9.92
CA SER A 161 9.96 -10.40 -9.16
C SER A 161 9.26 -9.42 -8.23
N GLU A 162 9.48 -9.58 -6.93
CA GLU A 162 8.94 -8.70 -5.92
C GLU A 162 9.59 -7.31 -5.99
N PRO A 163 8.82 -6.22 -5.82
CA PRO A 163 9.36 -4.87 -5.91
C PRO A 163 10.36 -4.61 -4.78
N ARG A 164 11.42 -3.89 -5.12
CA ARG A 164 12.54 -3.57 -4.22
C ARG A 164 12.69 -2.08 -4.06
N LEU A 165 12.96 -1.66 -2.84
CA LEU A 165 13.37 -0.31 -2.51
C LEU A 165 14.77 -0.33 -1.94
N ARG A 166 15.51 0.73 -2.22
CA ARG A 166 16.85 0.95 -1.69
C ARG A 166 16.92 2.27 -0.95
N TRP A 167 17.94 2.39 -0.11
CA TRP A 167 18.26 3.65 0.57
C TRP A 167 19.76 3.86 0.58
N TYR A 168 20.19 5.12 0.63
CA TYR A 168 21.61 5.48 0.74
C TYR A 168 22.04 5.75 2.17
N LYS A 169 21.24 6.52 2.90
CA LYS A 169 21.52 6.94 4.28
C LYS A 169 20.42 6.44 5.22
N PRO A 170 20.78 6.03 6.45
CA PRO A 170 22.14 5.85 6.95
C PRO A 170 22.83 4.64 6.29
N ASN A 171 24.17 4.66 6.23
CA ASN A 171 24.93 3.50 5.78
C ASN A 171 24.87 2.41 6.86
N CYS A 172 24.13 1.34 6.62
CA CYS A 172 23.91 0.31 7.63
C CYS A 172 25.10 -0.63 7.84
N SER A 173 25.98 -0.77 6.84
CA SER A 173 27.25 -1.46 7.00
C SER A 173 28.20 -0.68 7.91
N GLU A 174 28.29 0.64 7.71
CA GLU A 174 29.07 1.55 8.57
C GLU A 174 28.47 1.62 9.99
N CYS A 175 27.14 1.77 10.09
CA CYS A 175 26.42 1.75 11.35
C CYS A 175 26.77 0.51 12.18
N LYS A 176 26.74 -0.66 11.55
CA LYS A 176 27.09 -1.93 12.20
C LYS A 176 28.56 -1.98 12.62
N ALA A 177 29.47 -1.45 11.79
CA ALA A 177 30.90 -1.36 12.12
C ALA A 177 31.16 -0.46 13.34
N MET A 178 30.34 0.57 13.56
CA MET A 178 30.38 1.42 14.75
C MET A 178 29.76 0.77 16.00
N GLY A 179 29.37 -0.50 15.94
CA GLY A 179 28.69 -1.20 17.03
C GLY A 179 27.21 -0.80 17.21
N ASN A 180 26.64 -0.07 16.26
CA ASN A 180 25.23 0.29 16.25
C ASN A 180 24.39 -0.76 15.52
N LYS A 181 23.07 -0.62 15.57
CA LYS A 181 22.14 -1.44 14.80
C LYS A 181 21.23 -0.56 13.93
N CYS A 182 21.03 -0.96 12.69
CA CYS A 182 19.99 -0.36 11.88
C CYS A 182 18.61 -0.95 12.22
N ARG A 183 17.58 -0.11 12.13
CA ARG A 183 16.19 -0.55 12.17
C ARG A 183 15.31 0.32 11.28
N LEU A 184 14.20 -0.26 10.83
CA LEU A 184 13.14 0.51 10.19
C LEU A 184 12.35 1.24 11.27
N LYS A 185 12.18 2.54 11.09
CA LYS A 185 11.29 3.38 11.88
C LYS A 185 10.11 3.74 11.00
N ASN A 186 8.90 3.43 11.48
CA ASN A 186 7.66 3.74 10.80
C ASN A 186 6.73 4.47 11.76
N ASN A 187 6.34 5.69 11.39
CA ASN A 187 5.44 6.55 12.17
C ASN A 187 4.03 6.62 11.56
N GLY A 188 3.65 5.68 10.69
CA GLY A 188 2.34 5.63 10.04
C GLY A 188 2.20 6.51 8.80
N ILE A 189 2.97 7.58 8.68
CA ILE A 189 2.99 8.48 7.51
C ILE A 189 4.35 8.47 6.82
N GLN A 190 5.42 8.27 7.59
CA GLN A 190 6.78 8.24 7.11
C GLN A 190 7.45 6.94 7.53
N SER A 191 8.20 6.36 6.62
CA SER A 191 9.10 5.25 6.87
C SER A 191 10.53 5.69 6.59
N GLU A 192 11.45 5.40 7.50
CA GLU A 192 12.86 5.74 7.39
C GLU A 192 13.73 4.66 8.04
N ILE A 193 15.00 4.61 7.67
CA ILE A 193 15.98 3.72 8.30
C ILE A 193 16.79 4.55 9.27
N GLU A 194 16.99 4.05 10.49
CA GLU A 194 17.80 4.72 11.50
C GLU A 194 18.89 3.81 12.04
N CYS A 195 20.05 4.41 12.30
CA CYS A 195 21.17 3.78 12.98
C CYS A 195 21.10 4.12 14.46
N VAL A 196 20.82 3.14 15.31
CA VAL A 196 20.62 3.34 16.75
C VAL A 196 21.67 2.59 17.55
N HIS A 197 22.16 3.24 18.61
CA HIS A 197 23.04 2.57 19.57
C HIS A 197 22.25 1.47 20.28
N PRO A 198 22.82 0.26 20.48
CA PRO A 198 22.17 -0.76 21.26
C PRO A 198 22.04 -0.21 22.70
N ARG A 199 20.81 -0.15 23.22
CA ARG A 199 20.65 0.14 24.65
C ARG A 199 21.41 -0.94 25.41
N LYS A 200 22.33 -0.55 26.30
CA LYS A 200 22.92 -1.50 27.25
C LYS A 200 21.75 -2.17 28.00
N PRO A 201 21.72 -3.51 28.11
CA PRO A 201 20.74 -4.15 28.97
C PRO A 201 20.86 -3.53 30.36
N ASN A 202 19.72 -3.19 30.96
CA ASN A 202 19.71 -2.66 32.32
C ASN A 202 20.40 -3.71 33.23
N PRO A 203 21.48 -3.36 33.95
CA PRO A 203 22.22 -4.30 34.78
C PRO A 203 21.31 -5.08 35.74
N TYR A 204 20.26 -4.44 36.24
CA TYR A 204 19.27 -5.07 37.13
C TYR A 204 18.53 -6.26 36.51
N TYR A 205 18.25 -6.25 35.20
CA TYR A 205 17.59 -7.36 34.53
C TYR A 205 18.53 -8.52 34.23
N PHE A 206 19.82 -8.25 34.01
CA PHE A 206 20.82 -9.28 33.78
C PHE A 206 21.17 -10.03 35.07
N SER A 207 21.26 -9.31 36.19
CA SER A 207 21.44 -9.93 37.50
C SER A 207 20.27 -10.82 37.89
N LYS A 208 19.03 -10.39 37.63
CA LYS A 208 17.84 -11.19 37.97
C LYS A 208 17.76 -12.49 37.16
N LYS A 209 18.05 -12.44 35.86
CA LYS A 209 18.06 -13.63 35.00
C LYS A 209 19.14 -14.65 35.41
N LYS A 210 20.28 -14.19 35.92
CA LYS A 210 21.32 -15.07 36.48
C LYS A 210 20.87 -15.77 37.77
N ILE A 211 20.17 -15.05 38.64
CA ILE A 211 19.62 -15.61 39.89
C ILE A 211 18.52 -16.63 39.57
N ASP A 212 17.63 -16.33 38.62
CA ASP A 212 16.53 -17.23 38.22
C ASP A 212 17.03 -18.50 37.47
N GLU A 213 18.24 -18.48 36.89
CA GLU A 213 18.89 -19.65 36.27
C GLU A 213 19.68 -20.48 37.30
N GLU A 214 20.27 -19.87 38.34
CA GLU A 214 20.91 -20.59 39.46
C GLU A 214 19.88 -21.28 40.38
N ASP A 215 18.68 -20.72 40.55
CA ASP A 215 17.61 -21.29 41.39
C ASP A 215 16.79 -22.42 40.71
N ASN A 216 17.12 -22.80 39.46
CA ASN A 216 16.43 -23.87 38.71
C ASN A 216 17.29 -25.13 38.47
N ASP A 217 18.52 -25.15 38.97
CA ASP A 217 19.45 -26.29 38.86
C ASP A 217 19.59 -27.13 40.16
N ASP A 218 18.70 -26.92 41.15
CA ASP A 218 18.57 -27.75 42.39
C ASP A 218 17.28 -28.59 42.43
#